data_AF-A0A6A4UN61-F1
#
_entry.id   AF-A0A6A4UN61-F1
#
_cell.length_a   1.000
_cell.length_b   1.000
_cell.length_c   1.000
_cell.angle_alpha   90.00
_cell.angle_beta   90.00
_cell.angle_gamma   90.00
#
_symmetry.space_group_name_H-M   'P 1'
#
loop_
_entity.id
_entity.type
_entity.pdbx_description
1 polymer ?
#
loop_
_entity_poly.entity_id
_entity_poly.type
_entity_poly.pdbx_seq_one_letter_code
_entity_poly.pdbx_strand_id
1 'polypeptide(L)'
;MAQGAFDSPQFFLLSGIGPEDELRRHGIPVARALPGVGQNPQDHLDYTISHPSLRRDTVGVNPHGLLRLAKAGLHWRKAGEGFFASPMAEGGAPFCSPPPISYGLICTSIS
;
A
#
# COMPACT_ATOMS: atom_id res chain seq x y z
N MET A 1 -14.79 8.81 -11.80
CA MET A 1 -14.40 7.39 -11.96
C MET A 1 -13.47 7.04 -10.82
N ALA A 2 -13.53 5.82 -10.28
CA ALA A 2 -12.75 5.40 -9.11
C ALA A 2 -12.30 3.93 -9.25
N GLN A 3 -11.47 3.63 -10.26
CA GLN A 3 -10.94 2.28 -10.51
C GLN A 3 -9.57 2.03 -9.86
N GLY A 4 -9.02 2.98 -9.10
CA GLY A 4 -7.69 2.83 -8.48
C GLY A 4 -6.54 3.19 -9.42
N ALA A 5 -5.32 3.26 -8.86
CA ALA A 5 -4.15 3.81 -9.56
C ALA A 5 -3.67 2.95 -10.74
N PHE A 6 -3.94 1.64 -10.72
CA PHE A 6 -3.53 0.70 -11.77
C PHE A 6 -4.58 0.54 -12.87
N ASP A 7 -5.86 0.43 -12.52
CA ASP A 7 -6.91 0.14 -13.51
C ASP A 7 -7.45 1.41 -14.19
N SER A 8 -7.44 2.56 -13.51
CA SER A 8 -7.95 3.81 -14.09
C SER A 8 -7.18 4.22 -15.36
N PRO A 9 -5.83 4.14 -15.43
CA PRO A 9 -5.09 4.37 -16.67
C PRO A 9 -5.48 3.41 -17.81
N GLN A 10 -5.65 2.11 -17.50
CA GLN A 10 -6.05 1.13 -18.50
C GLN A 10 -7.44 1.43 -19.06
N PHE A 11 -8.38 1.80 -18.19
CA PHE A 11 -9.71 2.21 -18.63
C PHE A 11 -9.67 3.41 -19.58
N PHE A 12 -8.85 4.43 -19.27
CA PHE A 12 -8.69 5.58 -20.15
C PHE A 12 -8.09 5.21 -21.50
N LEU A 13 -7.05 4.37 -21.51
CA LEU A 13 -6.43 3.89 -22.75
C LEU A 13 -7.44 3.15 -23.63
N LEU A 14 -8.21 2.22 -23.05
CA LEU A 14 -9.26 1.49 -23.77
C LEU A 14 -10.42 2.38 -24.25
N SER A 15 -10.63 3.52 -23.59
CA SER A 15 -11.62 4.54 -23.99
C SER A 15 -11.08 5.52 -25.04
N GLY A 16 -9.84 5.31 -25.55
CA GLY A 16 -9.20 6.21 -26.52
C GLY A 16 -8.64 7.50 -25.91
N ILE A 17 -8.41 7.52 -24.59
CA ILE A 17 -7.87 8.67 -23.84
C ILE A 17 -6.47 8.30 -23.34
N GLY A 18 -5.42 8.85 -23.95
CA GLY A 18 -4.04 8.47 -23.63
C GLY A 18 -3.00 8.94 -24.64
N PRO A 19 -1.75 8.43 -24.58
CA PRO A 19 -0.71 8.73 -25.56
C PRO A 19 -1.12 8.30 -26.97
N GLU A 20 -1.02 9.21 -27.95
CA GLU A 20 -1.51 9.01 -29.31
C GLU A 20 -0.78 7.88 -30.05
N ASP A 21 0.52 7.75 -29.81
CA ASP A 21 1.38 6.68 -30.35
C ASP A 21 0.97 5.30 -29.81
N GLU A 22 0.76 5.19 -28.50
CA GLU A 22 0.35 3.94 -27.86
C GLU A 22 -1.07 3.54 -28.30
N LEU A 23 -2.01 4.49 -28.33
CA LEU A 23 -3.38 4.23 -28.82
C LEU A 23 -3.39 3.75 -30.28
N ARG A 24 -2.62 4.41 -31.16
CA ARG A 24 -2.49 4.00 -32.56
C ARG A 24 -1.85 2.63 -32.72
N ARG A 25 -0.81 2.33 -31.92
CA ARG A 25 -0.14 1.03 -31.91
C ARG A 25 -1.10 -0.11 -31.59
N HIS A 26 -2.07 0.13 -30.72
CA HIS A 26 -3.10 -0.85 -30.34
C HIS A 26 -4.38 -0.77 -31.19
N GLY A 27 -4.41 0.06 -32.24
CA GLY A 27 -5.56 0.20 -33.14
C GLY A 27 -6.78 0.88 -32.49
N ILE A 28 -6.58 1.62 -31.40
CA ILE A 28 -7.65 2.30 -30.65
C ILE A 28 -7.86 3.69 -31.25
N PRO A 29 -9.11 4.08 -31.60
CA PRO A 29 -9.41 5.44 -32.03
C PRO A 29 -9.06 6.45 -30.94
N VAL A 30 -8.34 7.51 -31.31
CA VAL A 30 -7.92 8.54 -30.37
C VAL A 30 -9.09 9.49 -30.11
N ALA A 31 -9.75 9.33 -28.98
CA ALA A 31 -10.79 10.25 -28.50
C ALA A 31 -10.17 11.53 -27.90
N ARG A 32 -9.09 11.38 -27.12
CA ARG A 32 -8.31 12.51 -26.58
C ARG A 32 -6.86 12.14 -26.32
N ALA A 33 -5.93 12.87 -26.92
CA ALA A 33 -4.51 12.71 -26.63
C ALA A 33 -4.17 13.27 -25.24
N LEU A 34 -3.76 12.40 -24.32
CA LEU A 34 -3.28 12.74 -22.98
C LEU A 34 -2.04 11.89 -22.64
N PRO A 35 -0.82 12.40 -22.87
CA PRO A 35 0.40 11.60 -22.73
C PRO A 35 0.71 11.18 -21.28
N GLY A 36 0.13 11.84 -20.28
CA GLY A 36 0.35 11.51 -18.86
C GLY A 36 -0.44 10.29 -18.37
N VAL A 37 -1.40 9.78 -19.14
CA VAL A 37 -2.20 8.61 -18.72
C VAL A 37 -1.30 7.39 -18.64
N GLY A 38 -1.28 6.74 -17.48
CA GLY A 38 -0.45 5.55 -17.21
C GLY A 38 1.02 5.85 -16.93
N GLN A 39 1.40 7.12 -16.82
CA GLN A 39 2.75 7.56 -16.50
C GLN A 39 2.88 7.98 -15.02
N ASN A 40 4.12 8.05 -14.52
CA ASN A 40 4.44 8.48 -13.15
C ASN A 40 3.70 7.67 -12.05
N PRO A 41 3.79 6.33 -12.05
CA PRO A 41 3.33 5.57 -10.89
C PRO A 41 4.17 5.93 -9.68
N GLN A 42 3.51 6.31 -8.58
CA GLN A 42 4.15 6.56 -7.29
C GLN A 42 3.68 5.53 -6.29
N ASP A 43 4.62 5.01 -5.52
CA ASP A 43 4.37 4.02 -4.48
C ASP A 43 5.26 4.30 -3.27
N HIS A 44 4.85 3.81 -2.11
CA HIS A 44 5.68 3.82 -0.90
C HIS A 44 6.32 2.43 -0.76
N LEU A 45 7.65 2.35 -0.91
CA LEU A 45 8.37 1.08 -0.78
C LEU A 45 8.43 0.64 0.69
N ASP A 46 7.85 -0.51 0.99
CA ASP A 46 7.79 -1.08 2.33
C ASP A 46 8.73 -2.28 2.53
N TYR A 47 9.24 -2.45 3.76
CA TYR A 47 9.98 -3.63 4.19
C TYR A 47 9.50 -4.08 5.58
N THR A 48 9.31 -5.40 5.75
CA THR A 48 8.81 -5.98 7.00
C THR A 48 9.91 -6.74 7.73
N ILE A 49 10.15 -6.39 9.00
CA ILE A 49 11.09 -7.09 9.87
C ILE A 49 10.32 -7.79 10.99
N SER A 50 10.50 -9.11 11.12
CA SER A 50 9.93 -9.90 12.21
C SER A 50 11.00 -10.24 13.24
N HIS A 51 10.71 -10.00 14.52
CA HIS A 51 11.60 -10.32 15.64
C HIS A 51 10.95 -11.33 16.60
N PRO A 52 11.73 -12.28 17.16
CA PRO A 52 11.21 -13.19 18.17
C PRO A 52 10.85 -12.41 19.44
N SER A 53 9.70 -12.75 20.04
CA SER A 53 9.27 -12.20 21.33
C SER A 53 9.14 -13.31 22.36
N LEU A 54 9.53 -13.01 23.61
CA LEU A 54 9.26 -13.88 24.75
C LEU A 54 7.79 -13.78 25.20
N ARG A 55 7.10 -12.71 24.80
CA ARG A 55 5.68 -12.54 25.07
C ARG A 55 4.88 -13.47 24.19
N ARG A 56 3.84 -14.05 24.77
CA ARG A 56 2.96 -14.97 24.04
C ARG A 56 1.82 -14.22 23.34
N ASP A 57 1.67 -12.91 23.49
CA ASP A 57 0.60 -12.11 22.88
C ASP A 57 0.79 -11.85 21.36
N THR A 58 1.91 -12.28 20.78
CA THR A 58 2.23 -12.12 19.35
C THR A 58 1.70 -13.27 18.48
N VAL A 59 1.60 -13.01 17.16
CA VAL A 59 1.31 -14.05 16.16
C VAL A 59 2.51 -14.96 16.01
N GLY A 60 2.31 -16.26 16.27
CA GLY A 60 3.34 -17.27 16.09
C GLY A 60 2.87 -18.38 15.17
N VAL A 61 3.73 -18.81 14.25
CA VAL A 61 3.50 -19.91 13.30
C VAL A 61 3.73 -21.30 13.90
N ASN A 62 3.63 -21.44 15.23
CA ASN A 62 3.76 -22.71 15.94
C ASN A 62 2.37 -23.29 16.31
N PRO A 63 2.26 -24.60 16.62
CA PRO A 63 0.97 -25.24 16.89
C PRO A 63 0.16 -24.58 18.02
N HIS A 64 0.84 -24.13 19.07
CA HIS A 64 0.20 -23.42 20.19
C HIS A 64 -0.29 -22.02 19.78
N GLY A 65 0.47 -21.32 18.94
CA GLY A 65 0.07 -20.04 18.33
C GLY A 65 -1.15 -20.20 17.44
N LEU A 66 -1.20 -21.26 16.63
CA LEU A 66 -2.35 -21.55 15.76
C LEU A 66 -3.62 -21.86 16.57
N LEU A 67 -3.53 -22.66 17.63
CA LEU A 67 -4.67 -22.91 18.53
C LEU A 67 -5.20 -21.61 19.18
N ARG A 68 -4.30 -20.68 19.48
CA ARG A 68 -4.68 -19.38 20.03
C ARG A 68 -5.35 -18.47 19.02
N LEU A 69 -4.87 -18.46 17.77
CA LEU A 69 -5.57 -17.79 16.68
C LEU A 69 -6.97 -18.39 16.49
N ALA A 70 -7.11 -19.72 16.51
CA ALA A 70 -8.43 -20.35 16.41
C ALA A 70 -9.38 -19.90 17.54
N LYS A 71 -8.90 -19.86 18.79
CA LYS A 71 -9.68 -19.37 19.93
C LYS A 71 -10.04 -17.88 19.79
N ALA A 72 -9.10 -17.05 19.34
CA ALA A 72 -9.33 -15.63 19.09
C ALA A 72 -10.38 -15.42 17.98
N GLY A 73 -10.39 -16.26 16.94
CA GLY A 73 -11.38 -16.19 15.86
C GLY A 73 -12.78 -16.57 16.33
N LEU A 74 -12.88 -17.59 17.19
CA LEU A 74 -14.15 -17.96 17.82
C LEU A 74 -14.69 -16.85 18.73
N HIS A 75 -13.82 -16.13 19.44
CA HIS A 75 -14.21 -14.99 20.26
C HIS A 75 -14.70 -13.83 19.39
N TRP A 76 -13.95 -13.46 18.35
CA TRP A 76 -14.35 -12.42 17.40
C TRP A 76 -15.69 -12.74 16.72
N ARG A 77 -15.93 -14.00 16.33
CA ARG A 77 -17.22 -14.40 15.74
C ARG A 77 -18.41 -14.19 16.69
N LYS A 78 -18.19 -14.28 18.01
CA LYS A 78 -19.25 -14.13 19.01
C LYS A 78 -19.44 -12.68 19.46
N ALA A 79 -18.36 -11.91 19.56
CA ALA A 79 -18.36 -10.59 20.22
C ALA A 79 -17.94 -9.43 19.30
N GLY A 80 -17.33 -9.70 18.14
CA GLY A 80 -16.74 -8.67 17.27
C GLY A 80 -15.46 -8.04 17.83
N GLU A 81 -14.96 -8.52 18.97
CA GLU A 81 -13.84 -7.92 19.72
C GLU A 81 -12.58 -8.81 19.68
N GLY A 82 -11.48 -8.25 20.20
CA GLY A 82 -10.23 -8.98 20.46
C GLY A 82 -9.23 -8.92 19.31
N PHE A 83 -8.30 -9.88 19.29
CA PHE A 83 -7.11 -9.87 18.42
C PHE A 83 -7.41 -9.66 16.92
N PHE A 84 -8.50 -10.23 16.39
CA PHE A 84 -8.88 -10.06 14.97
C PHE A 84 -9.53 -8.71 14.64
N ALA A 85 -9.90 -7.93 15.65
CA ALA A 85 -10.37 -6.56 15.49
C ALA A 85 -9.25 -5.52 15.63
N SER A 86 -8.01 -5.93 15.95
CA SER A 86 -6.86 -5.03 16.02
C SER A 86 -6.34 -4.68 14.62
N PRO A 87 -5.91 -3.43 14.38
CA PRO A 87 -5.24 -3.05 13.14
C PRO A 87 -3.85 -3.69 13.00
N MET A 88 -3.30 -4.28 14.08
CA MET A 88 -1.94 -4.83 14.22
C MET A 88 -0.81 -3.78 14.09
N ALA A 89 -0.99 -2.74 13.29
CA ALA A 89 -0.14 -1.56 13.21
C ALA A 89 -0.47 -0.56 14.33
N GLU A 90 -0.02 -0.87 15.56
CA GLU A 90 -0.33 -0.08 16.76
C GLU A 90 0.60 1.14 16.97
N GLY A 91 1.63 1.29 16.13
CA GLY A 91 2.56 2.41 16.24
C GLY A 91 3.40 2.61 14.98
N GLY A 92 3.72 3.87 14.70
CA GLY A 92 4.57 4.29 13.60
C GLY A 92 5.02 5.73 13.82
N ALA A 93 6.16 6.11 13.24
CA ALA A 93 6.67 7.48 13.31
C ALA A 93 7.33 7.85 11.97
N PRO A 94 7.09 9.06 11.45
CA PRO A 94 7.89 9.58 10.34
C PRO A 94 9.34 9.75 10.82
N PHE A 95 10.29 9.39 9.97
CA PHE A 95 11.71 9.59 10.24
C PHE A 95 12.31 10.51 9.17
N CYS A 96 13.04 11.53 9.63
CA CYS A 96 13.89 12.35 8.78
C CYS A 96 15.32 12.22 9.27
N SER A 97 16.24 11.92 8.35
CA SER A 97 17.67 11.96 8.67
C SER A 97 18.10 13.40 9.00
N PRO A 98 19.02 13.62 9.96
CA PRO A 98 19.62 14.93 10.14
C PRO A 98 20.35 15.36 8.85
N PRO A 99 20.42 16.66 8.56
CA PRO A 99 21.12 17.13 7.37
C PRO A 99 22.60 16.68 7.44
N PRO A 100 23.18 16.17 6.33
CA PRO A 100 24.61 15.97 6.28
C PRO A 100 25.30 17.32 6.50
N ILE A 101 26.41 17.34 7.25
CA ILE A 101 27.29 18.51 7.35
C ILE A 101 28.01 18.63 5.99
N SER A 102 27.31 19.17 5.00
CA SER A 102 27.76 19.78 3.75
C SER A 102 26.65 19.64 2.71
N TYR A 103 26.18 20.78 2.20
CA TYR A 103 25.11 20.98 1.21
C TYR A 103 23.68 20.81 1.74
N GLY A 104 23.06 21.96 2.09
CA GLY A 104 21.66 22.07 2.47
C GLY A 104 20.68 21.83 1.31
N LEU A 105 19.41 21.62 1.69
CA LEU A 105 18.20 21.23 0.92
C LEU A 105 17.90 19.72 1.07
N ILE A 106 16.73 19.21 1.48
CA ILE A 106 15.39 19.75 1.78
C ILE A 106 14.79 18.87 2.90
N CYS A 107 14.48 19.48 4.04
CA CYS A 107 13.50 18.94 4.98
C CYS A 107 12.41 20.02 5.11
N THR A 108 11.64 20.23 4.05
CA THR A 108 10.45 21.10 4.13
C THR A 108 9.28 20.27 4.63
N SER A 109 8.65 20.82 5.66
CA SER A 109 7.55 20.26 6.42
C SER A 109 6.44 19.65 5.55
N ILE A 110 6.01 18.46 5.95
CA ILE A 110 4.62 18.06 5.78
C ILE A 110 3.80 19.01 6.67
N SER A 111 3.15 19.99 6.05
CA SER A 111 2.10 20.81 6.66
C SER A 111 0.74 20.25 6.27
#